data_AF-A0A2W4PGW5-F1
#
_entry.id   AF-A0A2W4PGW5-F1
#
_cell.length_a   1.000
_cell.length_b   1.000
_cell.length_c   1.000
_cell.angle_alpha   90.00
_cell.angle_beta   90.00
_cell.angle_gamma   90.00
#
_symmetry.space_group_name_H-M   'P 1'
#
loop_
_entity.id
_entity.type
_entity.pdbx_description
1 polymer ?
#
loop_
_entity_poly.entity_id
_entity_poly.type
_entity_poly.pdbx_seq_one_letter_code
_entity_poly.pdbx_strand_id
1 'polypeptide(L)' 'MRICFIAAEVAPLAKTGGLADVAGALPRILHGRGHDVRVFMPWHGCM' A
#
# COMPACT_ATOMS: atom_id res chain seq x y z
N MET A 1 -12.35 -9.68 6.79
CA MET A 1 -11.26 -10.59 6.38
C MET A 1 -9.92 -9.96 6.74
N ARG A 2 -8.84 -10.75 6.84
CA ARG A 2 -7.47 -10.26 7.05
C ARG A 2 -6.71 -10.27 5.73
N ILE A 3 -6.15 -9.13 5.33
CA ILE A 3 -5.50 -8.93 4.03
C ILE A 3 -4.10 -8.37 4.27
N CYS A 4 -3.08 -9.06 3.77
CA CYS A 4 -1.70 -8.61 3.78
C CYS A 4 -1.31 -8.18 2.36
N PHE A 5 -1.09 -6.88 2.17
CA PHE A 5 -0.69 -6.28 0.90
C PHE A 5 0.82 -6.11 0.88
N ILE A 6 1.50 -6.73 -0.08
CA ILE A 6 2.96 -6.65 -0.23
C ILE A 6 3.24 -6.02 -1.60
N ALA A 7 3.93 -4.89 -1.60
CA ALA A 7 4.25 -4.17 -2.83
C ALA A 7 5.66 -3.57 -2.76
N ALA A 8 6.31 -3.43 -3.92
CA ALA A 8 7.59 -2.74 -4.02
C ALA A 8 7.45 -1.21 -3.89
N GLU A 9 6.28 -0.66 -4.24
CA GLU A 9 5.99 0.78 -4.26
C GLU A 9 4.63 1.05 -3.61
N VAL A 10 4.54 2.11 -2.79
CA VAL A 10 3.30 2.55 -2.13
C VAL A 10 3.31 4.08 -2.02
N ALA A 11 2.30 4.75 -2.57
CA ALA A 11 2.17 6.20 -2.46
C ALA A 11 1.71 6.63 -1.04
N PRO A 12 2.24 7.72 -0.46
CA PRO A 12 3.20 8.66 -1.04
C PRO A 12 4.68 8.34 -0.73
N LEU A 13 4.97 7.20 -0.11
CA LEU A 13 6.31 6.92 0.44
C LEU A 13 7.33 6.47 -0.62
N ALA A 14 6.93 5.65 -1.58
CA ALA A 14 7.77 5.19 -2.68
C ALA A 14 6.90 5.07 -3.94
N LYS A 15 7.18 5.90 -4.96
CA LYS A 15 6.37 5.96 -6.18
C LYS A 15 7.25 6.20 -7.41
N THR A 16 7.24 5.24 -8.32
CA THR A 16 7.80 5.38 -9.68
C THR A 16 6.69 5.36 -10.72
N GLY A 17 5.68 4.51 -10.52
CA GLY A 17 4.61 4.31 -11.49
C GLY A 17 3.21 4.15 -10.88
N GLY A 18 2.31 3.55 -11.66
CA GLY A 18 0.91 3.32 -11.28
C GLY A 18 0.71 2.25 -10.20
N LEU A 19 1.70 1.37 -9.98
CA LEU A 19 1.65 0.37 -8.90
C LEU A 19 1.46 1.05 -7.54
N ALA A 20 2.22 2.11 -7.27
CA ALA A 20 2.17 2.85 -6.02
C ALA A 20 0.79 3.48 -5.74
N ASP A 21 0.07 3.89 -6.79
CA ASP A 21 -1.28 4.46 -6.65
C ASP A 21 -2.27 3.39 -6.23
N VAL A 22 -2.21 2.21 -6.86
CA VAL A 22 -3.08 1.09 -6.52
C VAL A 22 -2.78 0.57 -5.12
N ALA A 23 -1.50 0.36 -4.81
CA ALA A 23 -1.06 -0.11 -3.50
C ALA A 23 -1.32 0.92 -2.38
N GLY A 24 -1.42 2.21 -2.70
CA GLY A 24 -1.82 3.25 -1.76
C GLY A 24 -3.34 3.41 -1.60
N ALA A 25 -4.12 3.27 -2.68
CA ALA A 25 -5.55 3.58 -2.68
C ALA A 25 -6.43 2.36 -2.32
N LEU A 26 -6.17 1.19 -2.90
CA LEU A 26 -7.02 0.02 -2.73
C LEU A 26 -7.07 -0.47 -1.27
N PRO A 27 -5.94 -0.59 -0.53
CA PRO A 27 -5.97 -0.96 0.88
C PRO A 27 -6.83 -0.05 1.75
N ARG A 28 -6.86 1.27 1.45
CA ARG A 28 -7.66 2.25 2.20
C ARG A 28 -9.16 2.00 2.01
N ILE A 29 -9.59 1.70 0.79
CA ILE A 29 -10.99 1.39 0.48
C ILE A 29 -11.41 0.07 1.15
N LEU A 30 -10.56 -0.95 1.08
CA LEU A 30 -10.83 -2.24 1.71
C LEU A 30 -10.91 -2.11 3.24
N HIS A 31 -10.06 -1.29 3.84
CA HIS A 31 -10.14 -0.98 5.27
C HIS A 31 -11.46 -0.28 5.62
N GLY A 32 -11.88 0.71 4.82
CA GLY A 32 -13.18 1.38 4.98
C GLY A 32 -14.40 0.45 4.85
N ARG A 33 -14.25 -0.71 4.19
CA ARG A 33 -15.26 -1.78 4.11
C ARG A 33 -15.22 -2.77 5.27
N GLY A 34 -14.45 -2.51 6.32
CA GLY A 34 -14.37 -3.35 7.52
C GLY A 34 -13.40 -4.52 7.41
N HIS A 35 -12.41 -4.46 6.50
CA HIS A 35 -11.34 -5.44 6.44
C HIS A 35 -10.13 -5.00 7.27
N ASP A 36 -9.47 -5.97 7.92
CA ASP A 36 -8.18 -5.75 8.57
C ASP A 36 -7.10 -5.86 7.49
N VAL A 37 -6.56 -4.71 7.08
CA VAL A 37 -5.62 -4.60 5.96
C VAL A 37 -4.30 -4.06 6.49
N ARG A 38 -3.21 -4.74 6.14
CA ARG A 38 -1.84 -4.31 6.43
C ARG A 38 -1.07 -4.17 5.12
N VAL A 39 -0.23 -3.15 5.02
CA VAL A 39 0.63 -2.91 3.86
C VAL A 39 2.09 -3.03 4.29
N PHE A 40 2.84 -3.85 3.57
CA PHE A 40 4.27 -4.03 3.73
C PHE A 40 4.97 -3.60 2.45
N MET A 41 6.03 -2.81 2.62
CA MET A 41 6.91 -2.41 1.53
C MET A 41 8.35 -2.34 2.06
N PRO A 42 9.37 -2.45 1.19
CA PRO A 42 10.73 -2.13 1.55
C PRO A 42 10.84 -0.69 2.05
N TRP A 43 11.69 -0.46 3.05
CA TRP A 43 12.08 0.88 3.42
C TRP A 43 13.15 1.38 2.44
N HIS A 44 12.73 2.12 1.42
CA HIS A 44 13.64 2.64 0.40
C HIS A 44 14.51 3.80 0.88
N GLY A 45 14.29 4.31 2.09
CA GLY A 45 15.14 5.33 2.71
C GLY A 45 14.93 6.73 2.15
N CYS A 46 15.10 7.72 3.04
CA CYS A 46 15.03 9.16 2.79
C CYS A 46 15.96 9.56 1.63
N MET A 47 15.45 10.38 0.68
CA MET A 47 16.32 11.28 -0.09
C MET A 47 16.85 12.38 0.84
#